data_AF-A0A970IUF7-F1
#
_entry.id   AF-A0A970IUF7-F1
#
_cell.length_a   1.000
_cell.length_b   1.000
_cell.length_c   1.000
_cell.angle_alpha   90.00
_cell.angle_beta   90.00
_cell.angle_gamma   90.00
#
_symmetry.space_group_name_H-M   'P 1'
#
loop_
_entity.id
_entity.type
_entity.pdbx_description
1 polymer ?
#
loop_
_entity_poly.entity_id
_entity_poly.type
_entity_poly.pdbx_seq_one_letter_code
_entity_poly.pdbx_strand_id
1 'polypeptide(L)'
;MFLAAGGKKVSDTIVAKVMQKMVEYFHGDSRRIHHALKVYSLARNIALLSNFKTDKLYVLEITALLHDIGILESERKYNSTAGHYQEMEGAPIARSLLKEISLEQDDIDRICFMVGHHHSYQLVDDIDFQILIEADFLVNLHEHKIDKEGIVKIREQYFKTPVGTQILNDMYDL
;
A
#
# COMPACT_ATOMS: atom_id res chain seq x y z
N MET A 1 -13.99 24.11 24.49
CA MET A 1 -13.27 24.10 23.20
C MET A 1 -13.68 22.84 22.45
N PHE A 2 -14.74 22.92 21.66
CA PHE A 2 -15.22 21.82 20.81
C PHE A 2 -14.80 22.11 19.38
N LEU A 3 -14.29 21.08 18.69
CA LEU A 3 -14.39 20.75 17.25
C LEU A 3 -13.06 20.24 16.66
N ALA A 4 -12.96 18.92 16.44
CA ALA A 4 -12.23 18.27 15.32
C ALA A 4 -12.55 16.77 15.16
N ALA A 5 -13.67 16.25 15.69
CA ALA A 5 -14.00 14.82 15.62
C ALA A 5 -14.69 14.38 14.30
N GLY A 6 -15.13 15.33 13.46
CA GLY A 6 -15.91 15.05 12.26
C GLY A 6 -15.09 14.53 11.07
N GLY A 7 -13.94 15.15 10.77
CA GLY A 7 -13.13 14.81 9.60
C GLY A 7 -12.49 13.42 9.67
N LYS A 8 -11.96 13.04 10.84
CA LYS A 8 -11.31 11.74 11.07
C LYS A 8 -12.29 10.56 10.92
N LYS A 9 -13.54 10.74 11.30
CA LYS A 9 -14.57 9.69 11.20
C LYS A 9 -15.03 9.46 9.74
N VAL A 10 -14.97 10.50 8.91
CA VAL A 10 -15.29 10.41 7.48
C VAL A 10 -14.19 9.65 6.74
N SER A 11 -12.91 9.94 7.00
CA SER A 11 -11.79 9.23 6.38
C SER A 11 -11.76 7.74 6.75
N ASP A 12 -12.00 7.40 8.02
CA ASP A 12 -12.05 5.98 8.46
C ASP A 12 -13.18 5.21 7.73
N THR A 13 -14.32 5.85 7.48
CA THR A 13 -15.44 5.24 6.76
C THR A 13 -15.12 5.03 5.27
N ILE A 14 -14.37 5.95 4.65
CA ILE A 14 -13.91 5.85 3.26
C ILE A 14 -12.94 4.66 3.11
N VAL A 15 -11.93 4.56 3.98
CA VAL A 15 -10.97 3.45 3.97
C VAL A 15 -11.69 2.10 4.13
N ALA A 16 -12.65 2.01 5.05
CA ALA A 16 -13.44 0.79 5.24
C ALA A 16 -14.25 0.40 3.98
N LYS A 17 -14.85 1.36 3.27
CA LYS A 17 -15.55 1.10 2.00
C LYS A 17 -14.60 0.61 0.91
N VAL A 18 -13.40 1.18 0.81
CA VAL A 18 -12.39 0.73 -0.15
C VAL A 18 -11.91 -0.67 0.19
N MET A 19 -11.67 -0.97 1.46
CA MET A 19 -11.32 -2.32 1.91
C MET A 19 -12.40 -3.34 1.51
N GLN A 20 -13.67 -3.01 1.71
CA GLN A 20 -14.78 -3.87 1.29
C GLN A 20 -14.79 -4.09 -0.24
N LYS A 21 -14.61 -3.03 -1.04
CA LYS A 21 -14.52 -3.14 -2.50
C LYS A 21 -13.29 -3.95 -2.95
N MET A 22 -12.16 -3.86 -2.26
CA MET A 22 -10.96 -4.68 -2.53
C MET A 22 -11.24 -6.17 -2.28
N VAL A 23 -11.91 -6.49 -1.16
CA VAL A 23 -12.34 -7.87 -0.85
C VAL A 23 -13.30 -8.41 -1.91
N GLU A 24 -14.26 -7.60 -2.33
CA GLU A 24 -15.19 -7.95 -3.42
C GLU A 24 -14.47 -8.18 -4.75
N TYR A 25 -13.45 -7.37 -5.07
CA TYR A 25 -12.68 -7.50 -6.29
C TYR A 25 -11.84 -8.80 -6.32
N PHE A 26 -11.14 -9.11 -5.22
CA PHE A 26 -10.31 -10.31 -5.14
C PHE A 26 -11.09 -11.62 -4.98
N HIS A 27 -12.41 -11.56 -4.70
CA HIS A 27 -13.37 -12.67 -4.63
C HIS A 27 -12.78 -14.10 -4.58
N GLY A 28 -12.65 -14.63 -3.36
CA GLY A 28 -12.15 -16.00 -3.16
C GLY A 28 -10.62 -16.12 -3.11
N ASP A 29 -9.87 -15.06 -3.42
CA ASP A 29 -8.42 -15.00 -3.23
C ASP A 29 -8.06 -14.49 -1.82
N SER A 30 -8.22 -15.36 -0.82
CA SER A 30 -7.93 -15.03 0.57
C SER A 30 -6.47 -14.64 0.78
N ARG A 31 -5.54 -15.21 0.00
CA ARG A 31 -4.11 -14.91 0.11
C ARG A 31 -3.84 -13.45 -0.22
N ARG A 32 -4.31 -12.96 -1.37
CA ARG A 32 -4.08 -11.58 -1.80
C ARG A 32 -4.79 -10.56 -0.91
N ILE A 33 -6.00 -10.91 -0.44
CA ILE A 33 -6.71 -10.10 0.55
C ILE A 33 -5.88 -9.96 1.83
N HIS A 34 -5.36 -11.07 2.37
CA HIS A 34 -4.54 -11.03 3.58
C HIS A 34 -3.21 -10.29 3.39
N HIS A 35 -2.60 -10.42 2.20
CA HIS A 35 -1.41 -9.64 1.84
C HIS A 35 -1.71 -8.13 1.95
N ALA A 36 -2.71 -7.64 1.22
CA ALA A 36 -3.09 -6.21 1.24
C ALA A 36 -3.45 -5.70 2.65
N LEU A 37 -4.15 -6.50 3.46
CA LEU A 37 -4.49 -6.13 4.85
C LEU A 37 -3.26 -5.97 5.75
N LYS A 38 -2.23 -6.82 5.57
CA LYS A 38 -0.98 -6.70 6.32
C LYS A 38 -0.19 -5.47 5.90
N VAL A 39 -0.09 -5.22 4.58
CA VAL A 39 0.58 -4.02 4.04
C VAL A 39 -0.12 -2.76 4.55
N TYR A 40 -1.45 -2.72 4.48
CA TYR A 40 -2.27 -1.65 5.06
C TYR A 40 -1.93 -1.38 6.54
N SER A 41 -1.90 -2.42 7.37
CA SER A 41 -1.65 -2.28 8.80
C SER A 41 -0.25 -1.73 9.10
N LEU A 42 0.77 -2.19 8.37
CA LEU A 42 2.14 -1.75 8.53
C LEU A 42 2.33 -0.32 8.01
N ALA A 43 1.80 0.01 6.82
CA ALA A 43 1.86 1.35 6.25
C ALA A 43 1.23 2.39 7.19
N ARG A 44 0.04 2.08 7.76
CA ARG A 44 -0.61 2.94 8.74
C ARG A 44 0.26 3.16 9.98
N ASN A 45 0.88 2.11 10.51
CA ASN A 45 1.74 2.21 11.69
C ASN A 45 2.99 3.07 11.41
N ILE A 46 3.70 2.78 10.32
CA ILE A 46 4.91 3.51 9.91
C ILE A 46 4.58 5.00 9.71
N ALA A 47 3.47 5.31 9.04
CA ALA A 47 3.05 6.69 8.80
C ALA A 47 2.79 7.45 10.11
N LEU A 48 1.99 6.88 11.00
CA LEU A 48 1.62 7.52 12.26
C LEU A 48 2.84 7.79 13.17
N LEU A 49 3.86 6.92 13.12
CA LEU A 49 5.08 7.06 13.92
C LEU A 49 6.18 7.87 13.20
N SER A 50 6.07 8.08 11.89
CA SER A 50 7.02 8.90 11.10
C SER A 50 6.64 10.39 11.03
N ASN A 51 5.75 10.88 11.91
CA ASN A 51 5.17 12.22 11.86
C ASN A 51 4.53 12.56 10.49
N PHE A 52 3.98 11.54 9.82
CA PHE A 52 3.27 11.73 8.55
C PHE A 52 2.05 12.63 8.71
N LYS A 53 1.75 13.43 7.69
CA LYS A 53 0.60 14.34 7.68
C LYS A 53 -0.71 13.54 7.78
N THR A 54 -1.34 13.60 8.96
CA THR A 54 -2.51 12.76 9.28
C THR A 54 -3.74 13.06 8.43
N ASP A 55 -3.84 14.27 7.87
CA ASP A 55 -4.89 14.67 6.93
C ASP A 55 -4.76 13.99 5.56
N LYS A 56 -3.60 13.38 5.25
CA LYS A 56 -3.37 12.58 4.04
C LYS A 56 -3.18 11.08 4.31
N LEU A 57 -3.32 10.64 5.56
CA LEU A 57 -3.13 9.23 5.94
C LEU A 57 -4.01 8.28 5.12
N TYR A 58 -5.27 8.65 4.87
CA TYR A 58 -6.20 7.80 4.14
C TYR A 58 -5.77 7.55 2.68
N VAL A 59 -5.00 8.45 2.06
CA VAL A 59 -4.45 8.27 0.70
C VAL A 59 -3.50 7.08 0.71
N LEU A 60 -2.54 7.09 1.63
CA LEU A 60 -1.60 5.98 1.82
C LEU A 60 -2.31 4.68 2.20
N GLU A 61 -3.29 4.74 3.10
CA GLU A 61 -4.08 3.58 3.51
C GLU A 61 -4.83 2.94 2.34
N ILE A 62 -5.49 3.75 1.52
CA ILE A 62 -6.20 3.29 0.33
C ILE A 62 -5.23 2.72 -0.69
N THR A 63 -4.09 3.38 -0.92
CA THR A 63 -3.05 2.86 -1.81
C THR A 63 -2.52 1.52 -1.32
N ALA A 64 -2.25 1.36 -0.02
CA ALA A 64 -1.77 0.09 0.54
C ALA A 64 -2.80 -1.05 0.36
N LEU A 65 -4.10 -0.74 0.44
CA LEU A 65 -5.14 -1.72 0.15
C LEU A 65 -5.23 -2.10 -1.35
N LEU A 66 -4.85 -1.18 -2.25
CA LEU A 66 -5.06 -1.32 -3.69
C LEU A 66 -3.79 -1.53 -4.52
N HIS A 67 -2.59 -1.52 -3.92
CA HIS A 67 -1.33 -1.55 -4.68
C HIS A 67 -1.25 -2.73 -5.67
N ASP A 68 -1.65 -3.92 -5.24
CA ASP A 68 -1.67 -5.15 -6.05
C ASP A 68 -2.97 -5.36 -6.86
N ILE A 69 -3.88 -4.38 -6.93
CA ILE A 69 -5.21 -4.59 -7.55
C ILE A 69 -5.12 -4.99 -9.04
N GLY A 70 -4.01 -4.64 -9.70
CA GLY A 70 -3.74 -5.00 -11.10
C GLY A 70 -3.41 -6.48 -11.34
N ILE A 71 -3.14 -7.27 -10.30
CA ILE A 71 -2.62 -8.64 -10.45
C ILE A 71 -3.59 -9.59 -11.16
N LEU A 72 -4.90 -9.52 -10.89
CA LEU A 72 -5.89 -10.38 -11.54
C LEU A 72 -5.98 -10.11 -13.04
N GLU A 73 -5.98 -8.84 -13.40
CA GLU A 73 -6.04 -8.41 -14.80
C GLU A 73 -4.73 -8.72 -15.54
N SER A 74 -3.61 -8.66 -14.83
CA SER A 74 -2.30 -9.08 -15.34
C SER A 74 -2.28 -10.57 -15.67
N GLU A 75 -2.79 -11.40 -14.77
CA GLU A 75 -2.95 -12.85 -14.99
C GLU A 75 -3.89 -13.13 -16.17
N ARG A 76 -5.03 -12.43 -16.23
CA ARG A 76 -6.04 -12.62 -17.27
C ARG A 76 -5.54 -12.26 -18.67
N LYS A 77 -4.82 -11.14 -18.82
CA LYS A 77 -4.35 -10.62 -20.12
C LYS A 77 -3.02 -11.21 -20.56
N TYR A 78 -2.11 -11.45 -19.62
CA TYR A 78 -0.71 -11.75 -19.93
C TYR A 78 -0.22 -13.09 -19.36
N ASN A 79 -1.07 -13.81 -18.60
CA ASN A 79 -0.68 -15.02 -17.89
C ASN A 79 0.57 -14.81 -17.02
N SER A 80 0.64 -13.64 -16.35
CA SER A 80 1.80 -13.20 -15.59
C SER A 80 1.42 -12.33 -14.40
N THR A 81 2.17 -12.46 -13.31
CA THR A 81 2.11 -11.58 -12.13
C THR A 81 3.31 -10.63 -12.08
N ALA A 82 4.01 -10.42 -13.21
CA ALA A 82 5.17 -9.54 -13.22
C ALA A 82 4.77 -8.09 -12.91
N GLY A 83 5.59 -7.39 -12.12
CA GLY A 83 5.28 -6.07 -11.59
C GLY A 83 4.87 -5.04 -12.64
N HIS A 84 5.52 -5.04 -13.82
CA HIS A 84 5.19 -4.08 -14.88
C HIS A 84 3.76 -4.22 -15.42
N TYR A 85 3.21 -5.45 -15.46
CA TYR A 85 1.82 -5.66 -15.84
C TYR A 85 0.86 -5.22 -14.74
N GLN A 86 1.23 -5.47 -13.48
CA GLN A 86 0.44 -5.04 -12.34
C GLN A 86 0.34 -3.51 -12.26
N GLU A 87 1.46 -2.82 -12.50
CA GLU A 87 1.54 -1.36 -12.59
C GLU A 87 0.67 -0.82 -13.74
N MET A 88 0.75 -1.44 -14.93
CA MET A 88 -0.03 -1.06 -16.11
C MET A 88 -1.54 -1.18 -15.89
N GLU A 89 -1.98 -2.26 -15.27
CA GLU A 89 -3.40 -2.56 -15.08
C GLU A 89 -3.97 -1.98 -13.77
N GLY A 90 -3.14 -1.81 -12.75
CA GLY A 90 -3.54 -1.42 -11.40
C GLY A 90 -4.13 -0.01 -11.35
N ALA A 91 -3.46 0.97 -11.96
CA ALA A 91 -3.92 2.36 -11.95
C ALA A 91 -5.34 2.57 -12.54
N PRO A 92 -5.69 2.06 -13.74
CA PRO A 92 -7.04 2.21 -14.27
C PRO A 92 -8.10 1.47 -13.43
N ILE A 93 -7.77 0.31 -12.86
CA ILE A 93 -8.68 -0.44 -11.98
C ILE A 93 -8.94 0.33 -10.68
N ALA A 94 -7.88 0.79 -10.01
CA ALA A 94 -7.98 1.60 -8.81
C ALA A 94 -8.83 2.85 -9.05
N ARG A 95 -8.59 3.57 -10.16
CA ARG A 95 -9.40 4.74 -10.55
C ARG A 95 -10.86 4.38 -10.70
N SER A 96 -11.18 3.27 -11.36
CA SER A 96 -12.56 2.83 -11.54
C SER A 96 -13.24 2.51 -10.20
N LEU A 97 -12.55 1.81 -9.30
CA LEU A 97 -13.05 1.45 -7.97
C LEU A 97 -13.34 2.70 -7.12
N LEU A 98 -12.50 3.74 -7.24
CA LEU A 98 -12.59 4.97 -6.46
C LEU A 98 -13.60 5.99 -6.99
N LYS A 99 -14.10 5.87 -8.23
CA LYS A 99 -15.11 6.80 -8.79
C LYS A 99 -16.39 6.90 -7.96
N GLU A 100 -16.75 5.82 -7.27
CA GLU A 100 -17.95 5.76 -6.43
C GLU A 100 -17.68 6.20 -4.97
N ILE A 101 -16.44 6.61 -4.68
CA ILE A 101 -15.99 7.05 -3.37
C ILE A 101 -15.80 8.57 -3.43
N SER A 102 -16.32 9.28 -2.42
CA SER A 102 -16.18 10.73 -2.31
C SER A 102 -14.76 11.13 -1.91
N LEU A 103 -13.84 11.13 -2.88
CA LEU A 103 -12.46 11.60 -2.76
C LEU A 103 -12.23 12.79 -3.70
N GLU A 104 -11.33 13.69 -3.30
CA GLU A 104 -10.85 14.76 -4.18
C GLU A 104 -10.03 14.19 -5.34
N GLN A 105 -10.04 14.87 -6.48
CA GLN A 105 -9.38 14.39 -7.69
C GLN A 105 -7.87 14.22 -7.49
N ASP A 106 -7.22 15.16 -6.79
CA ASP A 106 -5.79 15.11 -6.48
C ASP A 106 -5.42 13.88 -5.64
N ASP A 107 -6.30 13.47 -4.72
CA ASP A 107 -6.09 12.28 -3.88
C ASP A 107 -6.24 10.99 -4.69
N ILE A 108 -7.24 10.93 -5.59
CA ILE A 108 -7.38 9.82 -6.54
C ILE A 108 -6.15 9.72 -7.45
N ASP A 109 -5.66 10.86 -7.95
CA ASP A 109 -4.49 10.91 -8.83
C ASP A 109 -3.23 10.44 -8.10
N ARG A 110 -3.03 10.84 -6.83
CA ARG A 110 -1.92 10.35 -6.00
C ARG A 110 -2.01 8.85 -5.73
N ILE A 111 -3.20 8.33 -5.42
CA ILE A 111 -3.42 6.87 -5.24
C ILE A 111 -3.07 6.13 -6.53
N CYS A 112 -3.62 6.57 -7.66
CA CYS A 112 -3.39 5.92 -8.96
C CYS A 112 -1.91 5.97 -9.35
N PHE A 113 -1.22 7.08 -9.06
CA PHE A 113 0.21 7.19 -9.29
C PHE A 113 0.98 6.15 -8.48
N MET A 114 0.76 6.03 -7.17
CA MET A 114 1.47 5.05 -6.37
C MET A 114 1.12 3.59 -6.75
N VAL A 115 -0.16 3.28 -6.99
CA VAL A 115 -0.59 1.95 -7.47
C VAL A 115 0.07 1.62 -8.82
N GLY A 116 0.14 2.58 -9.74
CA GLY A 116 0.73 2.38 -11.06
C GLY A 116 2.26 2.34 -11.10
N HIS A 117 2.94 2.49 -9.96
CA HIS A 117 4.41 2.55 -9.91
C HIS A 117 5.01 1.81 -8.71
N HIS A 118 4.25 1.01 -7.97
CA HIS A 118 4.71 0.42 -6.71
C HIS A 118 5.89 -0.57 -6.83
N HIS A 119 6.23 -1.02 -8.05
CA HIS A 119 7.46 -1.79 -8.33
C HIS A 119 8.58 -0.94 -8.96
N SER A 120 8.32 0.34 -9.23
CA SER A 120 9.23 1.31 -9.82
C SER A 120 9.88 2.20 -8.75
N TYR A 121 10.70 1.58 -7.89
CA TYR A 121 11.27 2.20 -6.68
C TYR A 121 12.08 3.48 -6.92
N GLN A 122 12.60 3.70 -8.13
CA GLN A 122 13.29 4.92 -8.54
C GLN A 122 12.36 6.14 -8.68
N LEU A 123 11.05 5.94 -8.69
CA LEU A 123 10.04 6.99 -8.83
C LEU A 123 9.49 7.50 -7.48
N VAL A 124 10.06 7.04 -6.37
CA VAL A 124 9.72 7.55 -5.03
C VAL A 124 10.01 9.04 -4.97
N ASP A 125 8.93 9.82 -4.80
CA ASP A 125 8.92 11.28 -4.85
C ASP A 125 8.53 11.92 -3.52
N ASP A 126 7.89 11.17 -2.61
CA ASP A 126 7.50 11.62 -1.27
C ASP A 126 7.44 10.44 -0.28
N ILE A 127 7.30 10.76 1.00
CA ILE A 127 7.40 9.81 2.12
C ILE A 127 6.25 8.79 2.14
N ASP A 128 5.05 9.11 1.67
CA ASP A 128 3.95 8.15 1.55
C ASP A 128 4.31 6.97 0.65
N PHE A 129 4.94 7.25 -0.50
CA PHE A 129 5.36 6.23 -1.44
C PHE A 129 6.50 5.38 -0.86
N GLN A 130 7.45 6.00 -0.15
CA GLN A 130 8.48 5.28 0.58
C GLN A 130 7.88 4.33 1.64
N ILE A 131 6.87 4.79 2.38
CA ILE A 131 6.19 3.97 3.39
C ILE A 131 5.45 2.80 2.75
N LEU A 132 4.78 3.01 1.62
CA LEU A 132 4.10 1.94 0.88
C LEU A 132 5.07 0.80 0.53
N ILE A 133 6.22 1.16 -0.06
CA ILE A 133 7.24 0.19 -0.48
C ILE A 133 7.81 -0.56 0.72
N GLU A 134 8.13 0.14 1.81
CA GLU A 134 8.64 -0.50 3.02
C GLU A 134 7.63 -1.45 3.65
N ALA A 135 6.36 -1.06 3.72
CA ALA A 135 5.29 -1.89 4.24
C ALA A 135 5.09 -3.16 3.40
N ASP A 136 5.12 -3.03 2.07
CA ASP A 136 5.04 -4.17 1.16
C ASP A 136 6.26 -5.11 1.33
N PHE A 137 7.48 -4.57 1.37
CA PHE A 137 8.67 -5.38 1.62
C PHE A 137 8.60 -6.15 2.94
N LEU A 138 8.15 -5.54 4.04
CA LEU A 138 8.02 -6.23 5.32
C LEU A 138 7.12 -7.48 5.22
N VAL A 139 6.01 -7.39 4.48
CA VAL A 139 5.11 -8.53 4.25
C VAL A 139 5.74 -9.56 3.32
N ASN A 140 6.32 -9.12 2.21
CA ASN A 140 6.94 -10.00 1.21
C ASN A 140 8.12 -10.78 1.78
N LEU A 141 8.96 -10.16 2.59
CA LEU A 141 10.07 -10.84 3.29
C LEU A 141 9.57 -12.06 4.08
N HIS A 142 8.43 -11.91 4.78
CA HIS A 142 7.82 -12.97 5.56
C HIS A 142 7.13 -14.02 4.67
N GLU A 143 6.29 -13.61 3.73
CA GLU A 143 5.53 -14.53 2.87
C GLU A 143 6.42 -15.37 1.96
N HIS A 144 7.54 -14.80 1.50
CA HIS A 144 8.51 -15.50 0.66
C HIS A 144 9.63 -16.19 1.43
N LYS A 145 9.63 -16.10 2.78
CA LYS A 145 10.63 -16.73 3.66
C LYS A 145 12.07 -16.39 3.24
N ILE A 146 12.32 -15.11 3.00
CA ILE A 146 13.64 -14.60 2.61
C ILE A 146 14.64 -14.85 3.76
N ASP A 147 15.86 -15.23 3.43
CA ASP A 147 16.92 -15.48 4.41
C ASP A 147 17.51 -14.18 5.00
N LYS A 148 18.30 -14.32 6.07
CA LYS A 148 18.86 -13.17 6.80
C LYS A 148 19.73 -12.29 5.90
N GLU A 149 20.52 -12.88 5.00
CA GLU A 149 21.35 -12.13 4.05
C GLU A 149 20.51 -11.32 3.06
N GLY A 150 19.44 -11.93 2.50
CA GLY A 150 18.50 -11.25 1.62
C GLY A 150 17.75 -10.12 2.31
N ILE A 151 17.32 -10.33 3.56
CA ILE A 151 16.67 -9.30 4.38
C ILE A 151 17.61 -8.10 4.57
N VAL A 152 18.87 -8.32 4.94
CA VAL A 152 19.85 -7.23 5.14
C VAL A 152 20.08 -6.44 3.85
N LYS A 153 20.19 -7.13 2.70
CA LYS A 153 20.31 -6.47 1.39
C LYS A 153 19.10 -5.61 1.07
N ILE A 154 17.88 -6.14 1.28
CA ILE A 154 16.64 -5.39 1.05
C ILE A 154 16.55 -4.17 1.96
N ARG A 155 16.90 -4.32 3.25
CA ARG A 155 16.96 -3.20 4.21
C ARG A 155 17.88 -2.09 3.71
N GLU A 156 19.13 -2.42 3.36
CA GLU A 156 20.13 -1.43 2.93
C GLU A 156 19.73 -0.73 1.64
N GLN A 157 19.14 -1.48 0.70
CA GLN A 157 18.76 -0.95 -0.60
C GLN A 157 17.51 -0.08 -0.51
N TYR A 158 16.44 -0.56 0.13
CA TYR A 158 15.09 -0.01 -0.04
C TYR A 158 14.52 0.68 1.20
N PHE A 159 14.98 0.39 2.42
CA PHE A 159 14.43 1.03 3.62
C PHE A 159 15.12 2.39 3.87
N LYS A 160 14.30 3.42 4.11
CA LYS A 160 14.72 4.81 4.34
C LYS A 160 14.03 5.43 5.55
N THR A 161 12.80 5.02 5.89
CA THR A 161 12.15 5.55 7.10
C THR A 161 12.79 4.94 8.36
N PRO A 162 13.05 5.75 9.41
CA PRO A 162 13.55 5.22 10.67
C PRO A 162 12.61 4.18 11.29
N VAL A 163 11.30 4.38 11.19
CA VAL A 163 10.30 3.47 11.75
C VAL A 163 10.26 2.15 11.00
N GLY A 164 10.18 2.16 9.66
CA GLY A 164 10.18 0.94 8.86
C GLY A 164 11.47 0.13 9.06
N THR A 165 12.62 0.82 9.14
CA THR A 165 13.92 0.18 9.43
C THR A 165 13.94 -0.49 10.80
N GLN A 166 13.41 0.20 11.82
CA GLN A 166 13.31 -0.35 13.17
C GLN A 166 12.41 -1.59 13.21
N ILE A 167 11.23 -1.52 12.59
CA ILE A 167 10.31 -2.67 12.51
C ILE A 167 11.00 -3.87 11.83
N LEU A 168 11.71 -3.65 10.73
CA LEU A 168 12.44 -4.71 10.04
C LEU A 168 13.49 -5.34 10.96
N ASN A 169 14.32 -4.53 11.64
CA ASN A 169 15.35 -5.06 12.55
C ASN A 169 14.73 -5.87 13.70
N ASP A 170 13.64 -5.39 14.29
CA ASP A 170 12.96 -6.06 15.39
C ASP A 170 12.27 -7.36 14.94
N MET A 171 11.69 -7.40 13.72
CA MET A 171 11.05 -8.60 13.18
C MET A 171 12.05 -9.74 12.90
N TYR A 172 13.30 -9.42 12.59
CA TYR A 172 14.28 -10.37 12.07
C TYR A 172 15.57 -10.48 12.92
N ASP A 173 15.61 -9.84 14.09
CA ASP A 173 16.74 -9.85 15.04
C ASP A 173 18.06 -9.48 14.34
N LEU A 174 18.08 -8.27 13.76
CA LEU A 174 19.21 -7.70 12.99
C LEU A 174 20.00 -6.62 13.74
#